data_AF-A0A246EB37-F1
#
_entry.id   AF-A0A246EB37-F1
#
_cell.length_a   1.000
_cell.length_b   1.000
_cell.length_c   1.000
_cell.angle_alpha   90.00
_cell.angle_beta   90.00
_cell.angle_gamma   90.00
#
_symmetry.space_group_name_H-M   'P 1'
#
loop_
_entity.id
_entity.type
_entity.pdbx_description
1 polymer ?
#
loop_
_entity_poly.entity_id
_entity_poly.type
_entity_poly.pdbx_seq_one_letter_code
_entity_poly.pdbx_strand_id
1 'polypeptide(L)'
;MNSLLWLTSAATPIPEITVDPTSVTPGPWGFGAIVILTIAVVLLLLDMLRRVRRGRYRAEVREQLDEEDAAARGEQDADTR
;
A
#
# COMPACT_ATOMS: atom_id res chain seq x y z
N MET A 1 64.39 16.80 -14.10
CA MET A 1 63.45 15.80 -13.55
C MET A 1 62.34 16.51 -12.79
N ASN A 2 61.39 17.20 -13.45
CA ASN A 2 60.29 17.90 -12.75
C ASN A 2 58.92 17.78 -13.45
N SER A 3 58.74 16.81 -14.34
CA SER A 3 57.56 16.72 -15.22
C SER A 3 56.33 16.05 -14.59
N LEU A 4 56.31 15.81 -13.27
CA LEU A 4 55.22 15.07 -12.61
C LEU A 4 54.38 15.91 -11.62
N LEU A 5 54.77 17.16 -11.37
CA LEU A 5 54.07 18.03 -10.41
C LEU A 5 52.68 18.51 -10.89
N TRP A 6 52.37 18.35 -12.19
CA TRP A 6 51.09 18.78 -12.76
C TRP A 6 49.96 17.74 -12.62
N LEU A 7 50.27 16.48 -12.34
CA LEU A 7 49.25 15.42 -12.22
C LEU A 7 48.56 15.37 -10.85
N THR A 8 49.11 16.01 -9.81
CA THR A 8 48.56 15.98 -8.45
C THR A 8 47.60 17.14 -8.13
N SER A 9 47.43 18.10 -9.04
CA SER A 9 46.60 19.29 -8.81
C SER A 9 45.31 19.26 -9.63
N ALA A 10 44.58 18.15 -9.54
CA ALA A 10 43.19 18.10 -10.00
C ALA A 10 42.29 18.44 -8.82
N ALA A 11 42.14 19.73 -8.51
CA ALA A 11 41.13 20.19 -7.57
C ALA A 11 39.76 19.78 -8.14
N THR A 12 39.07 18.86 -7.48
CA THR A 12 37.71 18.47 -7.88
C THR A 12 36.81 19.66 -7.56
N PRO A 13 36.17 20.31 -8.55
CA PRO A 13 35.31 21.44 -8.28
C PRO A 13 34.17 20.96 -7.37
N ILE A 14 34.04 21.57 -6.19
CA ILE A 14 32.88 21.34 -5.32
C ILE A 14 31.73 22.10 -5.99
N PRO A 15 30.63 21.44 -6.36
CA PRO A 15 29.49 22.13 -6.93
C PRO A 15 28.95 23.12 -5.91
N GLU A 16 28.90 24.38 -6.30
CA GLU A 16 28.25 25.43 -5.52
C GLU A 16 26.73 25.25 -5.68
N ILE A 17 26.00 25.16 -4.56
CA ILE A 17 24.54 25.08 -4.60
C ILE A 17 24.02 26.46 -5.05
N THR A 18 23.69 26.57 -6.34
CA THR A 18 23.13 27.80 -6.94
C THR A 18 21.61 27.90 -6.81
N VAL A 19 20.99 26.91 -6.16
CA VAL A 19 19.54 26.82 -5.98
C VAL A 19 19.18 27.21 -4.54
N ASP A 20 18.15 28.03 -4.38
CA ASP A 20 17.65 28.44 -3.06
C ASP A 20 17.26 27.20 -2.23
N PRO A 21 17.80 27.00 -1.01
CA PRO A 21 17.48 25.84 -0.17
C PRO A 21 15.99 25.73 0.19
N THR A 22 15.22 26.81 0.10
CA THR A 22 13.77 26.79 0.31
C THR A 22 12.99 26.23 -0.87
N SER A 23 13.59 26.11 -2.05
CA SER A 23 12.93 25.57 -3.26
C SER A 23 12.79 24.04 -3.26
N VAL A 24 13.52 23.35 -2.39
CA VAL A 24 13.56 21.87 -2.33
C VAL A 24 12.80 21.28 -1.14
N THR A 25 12.26 22.14 -0.27
CA THR A 25 11.44 21.69 0.87
C THR A 25 9.98 21.90 0.50
N PRO A 26 9.14 20.86 0.48
CA PRO A 26 7.71 21.05 0.33
C PRO A 26 7.25 21.95 1.49
N GLY A 27 6.90 23.20 1.17
CA GLY A 27 6.40 24.15 2.15
C GLY A 27 5.09 23.67 2.79
N PRO A 28 4.39 24.52 3.57
CA PRO A 28 3.16 24.14 4.26
C PRO A 28 2.11 23.46 3.36
N TRP A 29 2.02 23.87 2.10
CA TRP A 29 1.16 23.25 1.09
C TRP A 29 1.53 21.81 0.74
N GLY A 30 2.82 21.49 0.61
CA GLY A 30 3.27 20.14 0.32
C GLY A 30 3.04 19.19 1.50
N PHE A 31 3.25 19.67 2.74
CA PHE A 31 2.86 18.92 3.94
C PHE A 31 1.35 18.68 4.00
N GLY A 32 0.54 19.70 3.70
CA GLY A 32 -0.92 19.57 3.62
C GLY A 32 -1.36 18.51 2.61
N ALA A 33 -0.72 18.48 1.42
CA ALA A 33 -1.00 17.48 0.40
C ALA A 33 -0.72 16.06 0.88
N ILE A 34 0.38 15.83 1.62
CA ILE A 34 0.70 14.52 2.19
C ILE A 34 -0.33 14.10 3.23
N VAL A 35 -0.78 15.00 4.11
CA VAL A 35 -1.83 14.70 5.10
C VAL A 35 -3.12 14.25 4.40
N ILE A 36 -3.54 14.96 3.36
CA ILE A 36 -4.73 14.60 2.57
C ILE A 36 -4.54 13.23 1.91
N LEU A 37 -3.37 12.98 1.31
CA LEU A 37 -3.05 11.69 0.71
C LEU A 37 -3.12 10.55 1.73
N THR A 38 -2.55 10.73 2.92
CA THR A 38 -2.61 9.74 4.00
C THR A 38 -4.05 9.47 4.42
N ILE A 39 -4.88 10.49 4.60
CA ILE A 39 -6.30 10.33 4.92
C ILE A 39 -7.00 9.54 3.81
N ALA A 40 -6.76 9.85 2.54
CA ALA A 40 -7.34 9.13 1.42
C ALA A 40 -6.95 7.65 1.42
N VAL A 41 -5.68 7.32 1.68
CA VAL A 41 -5.20 5.94 1.81
C VAL A 41 -5.86 5.22 2.99
N VAL A 42 -5.96 5.86 4.16
CA VAL A 42 -6.63 5.28 5.33
C VAL A 42 -8.11 5.01 5.05
N LEU A 43 -8.82 5.98 4.44
CA LEU A 43 -10.22 5.80 4.05
C LEU A 43 -10.39 4.67 3.05
N LEU A 44 -9.47 4.52 2.09
CA LEU A 44 -9.47 3.43 1.13
C LEU A 44 -9.26 2.06 1.82
N LEU A 45 -8.37 1.98 2.80
CA LEU A 45 -8.19 0.76 3.60
C LEU A 45 -9.44 0.43 4.40
N LEU A 46 -10.04 1.41 5.07
CA LEU A 46 -11.28 1.22 5.84
C LEU A 46 -12.45 0.81 4.94
N ASP A 47 -12.56 1.43 3.75
CA ASP A 47 -13.54 1.05 2.74
C ASP A 47 -13.34 -0.39 2.27
N MET A 48 -12.10 -0.77 1.94
CA MET A 48 -11.76 -2.13 1.53
C MET A 48 -12.10 -3.14 2.63
N LEU A 49 -11.74 -2.86 3.88
CA LEU A 49 -12.06 -3.72 5.02
C LEU A 49 -13.59 -3.84 5.23
N ARG A 50 -14.32 -2.73 5.13
CA ARG A 50 -15.79 -2.70 5.22
C ARG A 50 -16.42 -3.51 4.10
N ARG A 51 -15.92 -3.37 2.87
CA ARG A 51 -16.37 -4.10 1.68
C ARG A 51 -16.15 -5.60 1.84
N VAL A 52 -14.95 -6.01 2.26
CA VAL A 52 -14.61 -7.41 2.49
C VAL A 52 -15.49 -8.03 3.58
N ARG A 53 -15.67 -7.35 4.71
CA ARG A 53 -16.54 -7.82 5.81
C ARG A 53 -17.98 -8.00 5.35
N ARG A 54 -18.49 -7.07 4.54
CA ARG A 54 -19.85 -7.16 3.96
C ARG A 54 -20.01 -8.29 2.95
N GLY A 55 -18.99 -8.56 2.15
CA GLY A 55 -19.02 -9.61 1.13
C GLY A 55 -18.91 -11.02 1.70
N ARG A 56 -17.99 -11.23 2.66
CA ARG A 56 -17.69 -12.56 3.23
C ARG A 56 -18.83 -13.15 4.06
N TYR A 57 -19.49 -12.32 4.88
CA TYR A 57 -20.59 -12.76 5.74
C TYR A 57 -21.73 -13.47 4.99
N ARG A 58 -21.96 -13.12 3.71
CA ARG A 58 -23.02 -13.73 2.91
C ARG A 58 -22.61 -15.02 2.21
N ALA A 59 -21.31 -15.23 2.02
CA ALA A 59 -20.79 -16.43 1.37
C ALA A 59 -20.66 -17.56 2.40
N GLU A 60 -20.01 -17.28 3.54
CA GLU A 60 -19.78 -18.26 4.60
C GLU A 60 -21.09 -18.79 5.21
N VAL A 61 -22.12 -17.95 5.35
CA VAL A 61 -23.44 -18.37 5.84
C VAL A 61 -24.17 -19.24 4.82
N ARG A 62 -24.03 -18.98 3.52
CA ARG A 62 -24.64 -19.83 2.49
C ARG A 62 -23.96 -21.18 2.38
N GLU A 63 -22.63 -21.21 2.53
CA GLU A 63 -21.86 -22.45 2.50
C GLU A 63 -22.25 -23.37 3.67
N GLN A 64 -22.41 -22.82 4.89
CA GLN A 64 -22.91 -23.60 6.03
C GLN A 64 -24.34 -24.14 5.80
N LEU A 65 -25.25 -23.31 5.25
CA LEU A 65 -26.61 -23.73 4.93
C LEU A 65 -26.64 -24.81 3.84
N ASP A 66 -25.82 -24.69 2.79
CA ASP A 66 -25.73 -25.67 1.71
C ASP A 66 -25.15 -27.01 2.23
N GLU A 67 -24.20 -26.98 3.16
CA GLU A 67 -23.66 -28.17 3.84
C GLU A 67 -24.70 -28.86 4.73
N GLU A 68 -25.45 -28.09 5.52
CA GLU A 68 -26.55 -28.61 6.35
C GLU A 68 -27.67 -29.22 5.48
N ASP A 69 -28.06 -28.55 4.39
CA ASP A 69 -29.05 -29.05 3.43
C ASP A 69 -28.56 -30.32 2.71
N ALA A 70 -27.26 -30.40 2.40
CA ALA A 70 -26.67 -31.58 1.78
C ALA A 70 -26.62 -32.77 2.76
N ALA A 71 -26.26 -32.52 4.02
CA ALA A 71 -26.31 -33.52 5.09
C ALA A 71 -27.75 -34.04 5.30
N ALA A 72 -28.73 -33.14 5.39
CA ALA A 72 -30.14 -33.50 5.56
C ALA A 72 -30.69 -34.33 4.39
N ARG A 73 -30.27 -34.04 3.15
CA ARG A 73 -30.65 -34.84 1.97
C ARG A 73 -29.99 -36.21 1.97
N GLY A 74 -28.72 -36.30 2.37
CA GLY A 74 -27.99 -37.57 2.46
C GLY A 74 -28.58 -38.51 3.51
N GLU A 75 -29.05 -37.98 4.64
CA GLU A 75 -29.75 -38.75 5.67
C GLU A 75 -31.11 -39.26 5.20
N GLN A 76 -31.89 -38.44 4.47
CA GLN A 76 -33.18 -38.86 3.89
C GLN A 76 -33.01 -39.98 2.86
N ASP A 77 -31.99 -39.90 2.00
CA ASP A 77 -31.69 -40.95 1.00
C ASP A 77 -31.24 -42.27 1.66
N ALA A 78 -30.63 -42.20 2.84
CA ALA A 78 -30.21 -43.37 3.62
C ALA A 78 -31.37 -44.05 4.35
N ASP A 79 -32.36 -43.30 4.85
CA ASP A 79 -33.56 -43.83 5.52
C ASP A 79 -34.55 -44.48 4.54
N THR A 80 -34.52 -44.08 3.26
CA THR A 80 -35.44 -44.59 2.23
C THR A 80 -34.96 -45.89 1.55
N ARG A 81 -33.81 -46.47 1.95
CA ARG A 81 -33.18 -47.65 1.30
C ARG A 81 -33.09 -48.85 2.23
#